data_AF-X0VJ99-F1
#
_entry.id   AF-X0VJ99-F1
#
_cell.length_a   1.000
_cell.length_b   1.000
_cell.length_c   1.000
_cell.angle_alpha   90.00
_cell.angle_beta   90.00
_cell.angle_gamma   90.00
#
_symmetry.space_group_name_H-M   'P 1'
#
loop_
_entity.id
_entity.type
_entity.pdbx_description
1 polymer ?
#
loop_
_entity_poly.entity_id
_entity_poly.type
_entity_poly.pdbx_seq_one_letter_code
_entity_poly.pdbx_strand_id
1 'polypeptide(L)'
;VISKEPLTRYVPLQPVSKGNGETAVMTQFSMDDIARIGLLKMDLLGLGNLTTLGKAKEIILENCGIDIDLHHIPMDDAKTFELLSSGETTGVFQLEGAGMRRYIKELKPTSFSDISAMIALYRPGPMEHIPTFIKAKHGIEPIRYPHPALSSLLEETYGVIVYQEQVLFIVQALAGYSLGEADIFRKAMGKKIPEVMKKERRNFIAKAKKNEFSAEVAAEVFALIEPFAGYAFNKAHSVSYTLIAYQTAYFKANYPAEYMTAFLITNAGQSE
;
A
#
# COMPACT_ATOMS: atom_id res chain seq x y z
N VAL A 1 -6.28 23.25 6.52
CA VAL A 1 -5.96 23.48 7.95
C VAL A 1 -7.21 24.00 8.63
N ILE A 2 -7.54 23.48 9.80
CA ILE A 2 -8.75 23.81 10.55
C ILE A 2 -8.30 24.31 11.93
N SER A 3 -8.92 25.38 12.41
CA SER A 3 -8.61 26.01 13.70
C SER A 3 -9.90 26.33 14.44
N LYS A 4 -9.85 26.29 15.78
CA LYS A 4 -10.98 26.69 16.64
C LYS A 4 -11.20 28.20 16.63
N GLU A 5 -10.12 28.97 16.65
CA GLU A 5 -10.16 30.44 16.55
C GLU A 5 -9.75 30.90 15.14
N PRO A 6 -9.95 32.17 14.75
CA PRO A 6 -9.54 32.68 13.45
C PRO A 6 -8.07 32.37 13.14
N LEU A 7 -7.81 31.79 11.96
CA LEU A 7 -6.47 31.36 11.55
C LEU A 7 -5.42 32.48 11.62
N THR A 8 -5.83 33.73 11.38
CA THR A 8 -4.98 34.93 11.45
C THR A 8 -4.37 35.19 12.83
N ARG A 9 -4.89 34.57 13.90
CA ARG A 9 -4.27 34.62 15.24
C ARG A 9 -3.01 33.75 15.36
N TYR A 10 -2.89 32.74 14.51
CA TYR A 10 -1.83 31.72 14.59
C TYR A 10 -0.92 31.72 13.37
N VAL A 11 -1.45 32.00 12.18
CA VAL A 11 -0.72 31.90 10.91
C VAL A 11 -1.12 33.04 9.96
N PRO A 12 -0.14 33.72 9.33
CA PRO A 12 -0.45 34.67 8.27
C PRO A 12 -1.04 33.96 7.06
N LEU A 13 -2.08 34.57 6.49
CA LEU A 13 -2.78 34.06 5.30
C LEU A 13 -2.39 34.89 4.07
N GLN A 14 -2.51 34.28 2.89
CA GLN A 14 -2.40 34.98 1.61
C GLN A 14 -3.46 34.47 0.62
N PRO A 15 -3.93 35.31 -0.32
CA PRO A 15 -4.78 34.85 -1.40
C PRO A 15 -4.03 33.87 -2.32
N VAL A 16 -4.75 32.92 -2.90
CA VAL A 16 -4.17 32.05 -3.93
C VAL A 16 -3.98 32.82 -5.23
N SER A 17 -2.78 32.76 -5.81
CA SER A 17 -2.41 33.56 -7.01
C SER A 17 -3.10 33.12 -8.31
N LYS A 18 -3.75 31.95 -8.32
CA LYS A 18 -4.49 31.39 -9.46
C LYS A 18 -5.83 30.86 -8.97
N GLY A 19 -6.93 31.48 -9.40
CA GLY A 19 -8.28 31.03 -9.12
C GLY A 19 -9.28 31.71 -10.05
N ASN A 20 -10.17 30.91 -10.65
CA ASN A 20 -11.24 31.35 -11.57
C ASN A 20 -12.35 32.11 -10.82
N GLY A 21 -12.03 33.21 -10.15
CA GLY A 21 -13.01 34.09 -9.51
C GLY A 21 -13.38 33.77 -8.05
N GLU A 22 -12.89 32.66 -7.47
CA GLU A 22 -13.09 32.36 -6.05
C GLU A 22 -11.93 32.86 -5.19
N THR A 23 -12.28 33.53 -4.08
CA THR A 23 -11.34 34.03 -3.06
C THR A 23 -10.85 32.90 -2.16
N ALA A 24 -10.10 31.96 -2.73
CA ALA A 24 -9.40 30.95 -1.96
C ALA A 24 -8.23 31.58 -1.18
N VAL A 25 -8.04 31.15 0.06
CA VAL A 25 -6.95 31.58 0.95
C VAL A 25 -6.01 30.41 1.26
N MET A 26 -4.72 30.69 1.39
CA MET A 26 -3.71 29.72 1.79
C MET A 26 -2.91 30.22 3.00
N THR A 27 -2.37 29.30 3.78
CA THR A 27 -1.40 29.61 4.84
C THR A 27 -0.07 30.00 4.22
N GLN A 28 0.62 31.00 4.77
CA GLN A 28 2.00 31.31 4.35
C GLN A 28 3.02 30.36 4.99
N PHE A 29 2.66 29.67 6.07
CA PHE A 29 3.48 28.64 6.69
C PHE A 29 3.43 27.33 5.93
N SER A 30 4.55 26.61 5.96
CA SER A 30 4.70 25.29 5.38
C SER A 30 3.97 24.21 6.20
N MET A 31 3.84 23.02 5.63
CA MET A 31 3.18 21.88 6.29
C MET A 31 3.75 21.60 7.69
N ASP A 32 5.07 21.58 7.83
CA ASP A 32 5.74 21.21 9.08
C ASP A 32 5.57 22.30 10.14
N ASP A 33 5.58 23.57 9.73
CA ASP A 33 5.39 24.70 10.64
C ASP A 33 3.96 24.71 11.20
N ILE A 34 2.96 24.47 10.34
CA ILE A 34 1.56 24.31 10.75
C ILE A 34 1.40 23.19 11.79
N ALA A 35 2.06 22.04 11.57
CA ALA A 35 2.01 20.93 12.51
C ALA A 35 2.70 21.27 13.85
N ARG A 36 3.82 22.00 13.81
CA ARG A 36 4.56 22.43 15.02
C ARG A 36 3.77 23.39 15.90
N ILE A 37 2.96 24.27 15.31
CA ILE A 37 2.09 25.19 16.07
C ILE A 37 0.77 24.53 16.50
N GLY A 38 0.60 23.22 16.25
CA GLY A 38 -0.51 22.43 16.79
C GLY A 38 -1.84 22.64 16.09
N LEU A 39 -1.86 23.19 14.87
CA LEU A 39 -3.10 23.33 14.11
C LEU A 39 -3.51 22.00 13.45
N LEU A 40 -4.82 21.75 13.37
CA LEU A 40 -5.36 20.56 12.73
C LEU A 40 -5.13 20.63 11.21
N LYS A 41 -4.38 19.65 10.69
CA LYS A 41 -4.17 19.45 9.26
C LYS A 41 -5.05 18.30 8.77
N MET A 42 -5.75 18.52 7.66
CA MET A 42 -6.43 17.49 6.89
C MET A 42 -6.01 17.61 5.44
N ASP A 43 -5.76 16.48 4.80
CA ASP A 43 -5.44 16.39 3.39
C ASP A 43 -6.70 15.93 2.62
N LEU A 44 -7.15 16.74 1.68
CA LEU A 44 -8.24 16.43 0.77
C LEU A 44 -7.64 16.24 -0.62
N LEU A 45 -7.42 14.99 -1.01
CA LEU A 45 -6.78 14.64 -2.27
C LEU A 45 -7.83 14.37 -3.34
N GLY A 46 -7.69 15.03 -4.49
CA GLY A 46 -8.43 14.66 -5.71
C GLY A 46 -7.77 13.46 -6.38
N LEU A 47 -8.51 12.37 -6.56
CA LEU A 47 -8.01 11.15 -7.22
C LEU A 47 -8.74 10.96 -8.55
N GLY A 48 -8.02 11.09 -9.67
CA GLY A 48 -8.59 10.92 -11.01
C GLY A 48 -9.27 9.57 -11.23
N ASN A 49 -8.76 8.50 -10.62
CA ASN A 49 -9.35 7.16 -10.74
C ASN A 49 -10.74 7.05 -10.08
N LEU A 50 -11.01 7.82 -9.02
CA LEU A 50 -12.35 7.88 -8.44
C LEU A 50 -13.31 8.59 -9.40
N THR A 51 -12.85 9.65 -10.08
CA THR A 51 -13.60 10.29 -11.17
C THR A 51 -13.88 9.32 -12.31
N THR A 52 -12.87 8.55 -12.75
CA THR A 52 -13.03 7.52 -13.80
C THR A 52 -14.06 6.47 -13.40
N LEU A 53 -14.00 5.93 -12.17
CA LEU A 53 -14.97 4.95 -11.66
C LEU A 53 -16.39 5.54 -11.60
N GLY A 54 -16.54 6.78 -11.12
CA GLY A 54 -17.82 7.48 -11.10
C GLY A 54 -18.41 7.65 -12.50
N LYS A 55 -17.60 8.11 -13.46
CA LYS A 55 -18.01 8.26 -14.86
C LYS A 55 -18.35 6.92 -15.52
N ALA A 56 -17.57 5.88 -15.25
CA ALA A 56 -17.85 4.55 -15.78
C ALA A 56 -19.17 3.99 -15.24
N LYS A 57 -19.48 4.20 -13.95
CA LYS A 57 -20.77 3.82 -13.37
C LYS A 57 -21.94 4.53 -14.05
N GLU A 58 -21.84 5.83 -14.31
CA GLU A 58 -22.86 6.59 -15.05
C GLU A 58 -23.10 6.00 -16.45
N ILE A 59 -22.03 5.75 -17.21
CA ILE A 59 -22.12 5.20 -18.57
C ILE A 59 -22.71 3.79 -18.57
N ILE A 60 -22.34 2.93 -17.60
CA ILE A 60 -22.91 1.59 -17.46
C ILE A 60 -24.40 1.65 -17.13
N LEU A 61 -24.83 2.57 -16.27
CA LEU A 61 -26.23 2.77 -15.98
C LEU A 61 -27.01 3.20 -17.23
N GLU A 62 -26.49 4.15 -18.01
CA GLU A 62 -27.13 4.64 -19.23
C GLU A 62 -27.21 3.57 -20.33
N ASN A 63 -26.13 2.83 -20.58
CA ASN A 63 -26.04 1.87 -21.68
C ASN A 63 -26.60 0.48 -21.35
N CYS A 64 -26.44 0.04 -20.10
CA CYS A 64 -26.80 -1.31 -19.68
C CYS A 64 -28.01 -1.34 -18.73
N GLY A 65 -28.44 -0.21 -18.18
CA GLY A 65 -29.49 -0.15 -17.16
C GLY A 65 -29.09 -0.75 -15.81
N ILE A 66 -27.78 -0.91 -15.56
CA ILE A 66 -27.23 -1.56 -14.36
C ILE A 66 -26.62 -0.48 -13.45
N ASP A 67 -27.14 -0.35 -12.23
CA ASP A 67 -26.55 0.48 -11.19
C ASP A 67 -25.56 -0.34 -10.34
N ILE A 68 -24.26 -0.09 -10.52
CA ILE A 68 -23.21 -0.79 -9.77
C ILE A 68 -22.93 -0.07 -8.46
N ASP A 69 -23.00 -0.79 -7.35
CA ASP A 69 -22.49 -0.32 -6.07
C ASP A 69 -21.00 -0.68 -5.90
N LEU A 70 -20.14 0.35 -5.88
CA LEU A 70 -18.70 0.20 -5.71
C LEU A 70 -18.32 -0.47 -4.38
N HIS A 71 -19.15 -0.36 -3.35
CA HIS A 71 -18.90 -0.96 -2.04
C HIS A 71 -19.20 -2.47 -1.97
N HIS A 72 -19.93 -3.00 -2.96
CA HIS A 72 -20.40 -4.39 -2.97
C HIS A 72 -19.93 -5.17 -4.21
N ILE A 73 -18.82 -4.76 -4.82
CA ILE A 73 -18.18 -5.54 -5.89
C ILE A 73 -17.58 -6.83 -5.29
N PRO A 74 -17.84 -8.01 -5.89
CA PRO A 74 -17.26 -9.27 -5.43
C PRO A 74 -15.74 -9.25 -5.58
N MET A 75 -15.01 -9.78 -4.59
CA MET A 75 -13.53 -9.75 -4.55
C MET A 75 -12.87 -10.99 -5.18
N ASP A 76 -13.68 -11.88 -5.74
CA ASP A 76 -13.33 -13.18 -6.30
C ASP A 76 -13.75 -13.33 -7.78
N ASP A 77 -14.06 -12.23 -8.48
CA ASP A 77 -14.47 -12.27 -9.89
C ASP A 77 -13.36 -12.82 -10.80
N ALA A 78 -13.64 -13.94 -11.46
CA ALA A 78 -12.69 -14.66 -12.30
C ALA A 78 -12.19 -13.82 -13.48
N LYS A 79 -13.08 -13.08 -14.15
CA LYS A 79 -12.72 -12.24 -15.31
C LYS A 79 -11.73 -11.14 -14.93
N THR A 80 -11.90 -10.56 -13.74
CA THR A 80 -10.97 -9.56 -13.19
C THR A 80 -9.57 -10.15 -13.03
N PHE A 81 -9.45 -11.34 -12.42
CA PHE A 81 -8.15 -12.00 -12.25
C PHE A 81 -7.55 -12.49 -13.58
N GLU A 82 -8.37 -12.90 -14.54
CA GLU A 82 -7.93 -13.25 -15.90
C GLU A 82 -7.34 -12.03 -16.63
N LEU A 83 -8.00 -10.87 -16.56
CA LEU A 83 -7.50 -9.62 -17.13
C LEU A 83 -6.17 -9.19 -16.48
N LEU A 84 -6.06 -9.29 -15.16
CA LEU A 84 -4.81 -8.98 -14.46
C LEU A 84 -3.70 -9.96 -14.85
N SER A 85 -4.03 -11.25 -14.96
CA SER A 85 -3.08 -12.32 -15.33
C SER A 85 -2.62 -12.24 -16.78
N SER A 86 -3.41 -11.64 -17.70
CA SER A 86 -2.99 -11.41 -19.08
C SER A 86 -2.00 -10.23 -19.22
N GLY A 87 -1.99 -9.32 -18.24
CA GLY A 87 -1.20 -8.09 -18.25
C GLY A 87 -1.84 -6.95 -19.05
N GLU A 88 -3.13 -7.04 -19.36
CA GLU A 88 -3.92 -6.02 -20.06
C GLU A 88 -4.38 -4.89 -19.11
N THR A 89 -3.46 -4.36 -18.30
CA THR A 89 -3.76 -3.43 -17.20
C THR A 89 -3.58 -1.95 -17.58
N THR A 90 -3.57 -1.59 -18.87
CA THR A 90 -3.64 -0.17 -19.29
C THR A 90 -4.88 0.50 -18.68
N GLY A 91 -4.72 1.66 -18.03
CA GLY A 91 -5.81 2.33 -17.35
C GLY A 91 -6.33 1.61 -16.10
N VAL A 92 -5.61 0.63 -15.55
CA VAL A 92 -5.93 0.00 -14.26
C VAL A 92 -5.04 0.61 -13.18
N PHE A 93 -5.65 1.27 -12.20
CA PHE A 93 -4.92 2.05 -11.20
C PHE A 93 -3.80 1.25 -10.52
N GLN A 94 -2.63 1.87 -10.32
CA GLN A 94 -1.40 1.29 -9.76
C GLN A 94 -0.73 0.18 -10.60
N LEU A 95 -1.39 -0.36 -11.64
CA LEU A 95 -0.95 -1.56 -12.35
C LEU A 95 -0.53 -1.31 -13.81
N GLU A 96 -0.37 -0.06 -14.22
CA GLU A 96 -0.20 0.32 -15.64
C GLU A 96 1.25 0.31 -16.15
N GLY A 97 2.21 0.54 -15.25
CA GLY A 97 3.62 0.70 -15.63
C GLY A 97 4.20 -0.56 -16.27
N ALA A 98 5.05 -0.43 -17.28
CA ALA A 98 5.55 -1.57 -18.07
C ALA A 98 6.16 -2.71 -17.23
N GLY A 99 6.97 -2.38 -16.21
CA GLY A 99 7.53 -3.39 -15.31
C GLY A 99 6.48 -4.01 -14.38
N MET A 100 5.50 -3.23 -13.92
CA MET A 100 4.39 -3.72 -13.12
C MET A 100 3.52 -4.69 -13.93
N ARG A 101 3.24 -4.35 -15.20
CA ARG A 101 2.54 -5.22 -16.18
C ARG A 101 3.24 -6.55 -16.39
N ARG A 102 4.57 -6.54 -16.45
CA ARG A 102 5.35 -7.76 -16.54
C ARG A 102 5.17 -8.61 -15.28
N TYR A 103 5.36 -8.03 -14.11
CA TYR A 103 5.28 -8.80 -12.87
C TYR A 103 3.88 -9.27 -12.53
N ILE A 104 2.81 -8.50 -12.81
CA ILE A 104 1.44 -8.96 -12.57
C ILE A 104 1.09 -10.15 -13.48
N LYS A 105 1.59 -10.15 -14.72
CA LYS A 105 1.45 -11.27 -15.67
C LYS A 105 2.23 -12.51 -15.24
N GLU A 106 3.43 -12.34 -14.69
CA GLU A 106 4.22 -13.44 -14.11
C GLU A 106 3.58 -13.97 -12.81
N LEU A 107 3.05 -13.07 -11.98
CA LEU A 107 2.39 -13.38 -10.71
C LEU A 107 1.10 -14.17 -10.90
N LYS A 108 0.30 -13.83 -11.91
CA LYS A 108 -1.06 -14.37 -12.13
C LYS A 108 -1.88 -14.30 -10.83
N PRO A 109 -2.27 -13.10 -10.38
CA PRO A 109 -2.96 -12.94 -9.10
C PRO A 109 -4.25 -13.78 -9.09
N THR A 110 -4.53 -14.41 -7.95
CA THR A 110 -5.71 -15.27 -7.73
C THR A 110 -6.49 -14.84 -6.50
N SER A 111 -6.01 -13.82 -5.79
CA SER A 111 -6.59 -13.26 -4.59
C SER A 111 -6.35 -11.76 -4.51
N PHE A 112 -7.16 -11.07 -3.71
CA PHE A 112 -6.97 -9.65 -3.42
C PHE A 112 -5.60 -9.37 -2.77
N SER A 113 -5.15 -10.25 -1.88
CA SER A 113 -3.86 -10.12 -1.18
C SER A 113 -2.67 -10.17 -2.14
N ASP A 114 -2.75 -10.94 -3.23
CA ASP A 114 -1.69 -10.95 -4.25
C ASP A 114 -1.49 -9.57 -4.90
N ILE A 115 -2.59 -8.88 -5.21
CA ILE A 115 -2.56 -7.54 -5.81
C ILE A 115 -1.99 -6.54 -4.81
N SER A 116 -2.41 -6.62 -3.54
CA SER A 116 -1.87 -5.78 -2.47
C SER A 116 -0.37 -6.00 -2.27
N ALA A 117 0.08 -7.25 -2.21
CA ALA A 117 1.49 -7.57 -2.06
C ALA A 117 2.30 -7.06 -3.26
N MET A 118 1.80 -7.20 -4.49
CA MET A 118 2.47 -6.68 -5.68
C MET A 118 2.61 -5.16 -5.65
N ILE A 119 1.53 -4.42 -5.31
CA ILE A 119 1.59 -2.96 -5.15
C ILE A 119 2.60 -2.56 -4.06
N ALA A 120 2.67 -3.31 -2.96
CA ALA A 120 3.61 -3.06 -1.88
C ALA A 120 5.08 -3.36 -2.29
N LEU A 121 5.31 -4.43 -3.04
CA LEU A 121 6.64 -4.90 -3.43
C LEU A 121 7.24 -4.13 -4.62
N TYR A 122 6.44 -3.60 -5.53
CA TYR A 122 6.90 -2.93 -6.75
C TYR A 122 7.44 -1.50 -6.50
N ARG A 123 8.48 -1.40 -5.68
CA ARG A 123 9.19 -0.17 -5.33
C ARG A 123 10.71 -0.44 -5.18
N PRO A 124 11.58 0.58 -5.35
CA PRO A 124 13.03 0.40 -5.22
C PRO A 124 13.41 -0.21 -3.86
N GLY A 125 14.19 -1.31 -3.87
CA GLY A 125 14.48 -2.14 -2.70
C GLY A 125 13.68 -3.45 -2.72
N PRO A 126 12.41 -3.47 -2.31
CA PRO A 126 11.63 -4.70 -2.20
C PRO A 126 11.32 -5.38 -3.55
N MET A 127 11.51 -4.70 -4.68
CA MET A 127 11.38 -5.30 -6.02
C MET A 127 12.27 -6.54 -6.22
N GLU A 128 13.41 -6.62 -5.54
CA GLU A 128 14.32 -7.78 -5.59
C GLU A 128 13.67 -9.06 -5.05
N HIS A 129 12.64 -8.94 -4.22
CA HIS A 129 11.90 -10.07 -3.64
C HIS A 129 10.70 -10.52 -4.47
N ILE A 130 10.30 -9.77 -5.52
CA ILE A 130 9.18 -10.15 -6.38
C ILE A 130 9.40 -11.53 -7.03
N PRO A 131 10.58 -11.86 -7.59
CA PRO A 131 10.82 -13.20 -8.15
C PRO A 131 10.64 -14.32 -7.12
N THR A 132 11.12 -14.12 -5.87
CA THR A 132 10.96 -15.09 -4.77
C THR A 132 9.48 -15.25 -4.41
N PHE A 133 8.75 -14.14 -4.29
CA PHE A 133 7.32 -14.14 -4.02
C PHE A 133 6.53 -14.92 -5.09
N ILE A 134 6.82 -14.67 -6.38
CA ILE A 134 6.16 -15.35 -7.50
C ILE A 134 6.50 -16.85 -7.53
N LYS A 135 7.77 -17.22 -7.34
CA LYS A 135 8.19 -18.63 -7.28
C LYS A 135 7.55 -19.38 -6.12
N ALA A 136 7.48 -18.75 -4.95
CA ALA A 136 6.85 -19.31 -3.77
C ALA A 136 5.34 -19.50 -3.98
N LYS A 137 4.65 -18.50 -4.55
CA LYS A 137 3.24 -18.60 -4.93
C LYS A 137 2.97 -19.79 -5.86
N HIS A 138 3.80 -19.97 -6.90
CA HIS A 138 3.62 -21.04 -7.88
C HIS A 138 4.13 -22.41 -7.40
N GLY A 139 4.61 -22.52 -6.15
CA GLY A 139 5.15 -23.76 -5.59
C GLY A 139 6.47 -24.21 -6.23
N ILE A 140 7.14 -23.33 -6.98
CA ILE A 140 8.45 -23.59 -7.60
C ILE A 140 9.55 -23.59 -6.52
N GLU A 141 9.40 -22.70 -5.54
CA GLU A 141 10.28 -22.62 -4.37
C GLU A 141 9.47 -22.91 -3.10
N PRO A 142 9.95 -23.78 -2.19
CA PRO A 142 9.20 -24.08 -0.98
C PRO A 142 9.14 -22.85 -0.06
N ILE A 143 7.96 -22.57 0.47
CA ILE A 143 7.79 -21.53 1.50
C ILE A 143 8.54 -21.99 2.75
N ARG A 144 9.50 -21.18 3.21
CA ARG A 144 10.30 -21.47 4.41
C ARG A 144 10.01 -20.45 5.49
N TYR A 145 9.79 -20.95 6.70
CA TYR A 145 9.66 -20.15 7.90
C TYR A 145 10.78 -20.54 8.87
N PRO A 146 11.56 -19.58 9.41
CA PRO A 146 12.53 -19.88 10.46
C PRO A 146 11.93 -20.52 11.72
N HIS A 147 10.63 -20.29 11.93
CA HIS A 147 9.89 -20.85 13.05
C HIS A 147 8.39 -20.99 12.73
N PRO A 148 7.70 -22.04 13.21
CA PRO A 148 6.26 -22.23 13.01
C PRO A 148 5.40 -21.03 13.43
N ALA A 149 5.83 -20.28 14.45
CA ALA A 149 5.17 -19.06 14.93
C ALA A 149 5.04 -17.95 13.87
N LEU A 150 5.81 -18.02 12.78
CA LEU A 150 5.77 -17.06 11.68
C LEU A 150 4.82 -17.46 10.56
N SER A 151 4.38 -18.73 10.53
CA SER A 151 3.60 -19.28 9.42
C SER A 151 2.33 -18.46 9.19
N SER A 152 1.50 -18.26 10.22
CA SER A 152 0.26 -17.47 10.12
C SER A 152 0.47 -15.98 9.84
N LEU A 153 1.65 -15.43 10.14
CA LEU A 153 1.97 -14.01 9.91
C LEU A 153 2.43 -13.74 8.48
N LEU A 154 3.01 -14.75 7.83
CA LEU A 154 3.67 -14.65 6.52
C LEU A 154 3.02 -15.52 5.45
N GLU A 155 2.01 -16.32 5.79
CA GLU A 155 1.26 -17.18 4.86
C GLU A 155 0.67 -16.40 3.69
N GLU A 156 -0.02 -15.29 3.99
CA GLU A 156 -0.62 -14.39 2.99
C GLU A 156 0.40 -13.85 1.98
N THR A 157 1.69 -13.81 2.36
CA THR A 157 2.78 -13.27 1.54
C THR A 157 3.83 -14.32 1.20
N TYR A 158 3.46 -15.60 1.26
CA TYR A 158 4.29 -16.74 0.86
C TYR A 158 5.67 -16.77 1.55
N GLY A 159 5.74 -16.37 2.83
CA GLY A 159 6.97 -16.33 3.61
C GLY A 159 7.81 -15.05 3.45
N VAL A 160 7.43 -14.15 2.55
CA VAL A 160 8.14 -12.88 2.32
C VAL A 160 7.59 -11.79 3.24
N ILE A 161 8.45 -11.02 3.92
CA ILE A 161 8.01 -9.86 4.70
C ILE A 161 7.72 -8.71 3.73
N VAL A 162 6.47 -8.25 3.69
CA VAL A 162 6.01 -7.18 2.79
C VAL A 162 5.55 -5.97 3.59
N TYR A 163 4.84 -6.20 4.68
CA TYR A 163 4.14 -5.16 5.43
C TYR A 163 4.81 -4.78 6.75
N GLN A 164 4.61 -3.54 7.17
CA GLN A 164 5.05 -3.03 8.47
C GLN A 164 4.38 -3.78 9.62
N GLU A 165 3.09 -4.07 9.46
CA GLU A 165 2.26 -4.80 10.40
C GLU A 165 2.81 -6.21 10.64
N GLN A 166 3.35 -6.88 9.61
CA GLN A 166 4.03 -8.16 9.78
C GLN A 166 5.25 -8.02 10.70
N VAL A 167 6.09 -7.00 10.52
CA VAL A 167 7.23 -6.74 11.40
C VAL A 167 6.76 -6.52 12.85
N LEU A 168 5.70 -5.75 13.05
CA LEU A 168 5.12 -5.50 14.38
C LEU A 168 4.68 -6.81 15.06
N PHE A 169 3.94 -7.66 14.34
CA PHE A 169 3.45 -8.92 14.88
C PHE A 169 4.57 -9.94 15.09
N ILE A 170 5.60 -9.96 14.23
CA ILE A 170 6.77 -10.83 14.41
C ILE A 170 7.51 -10.48 15.71
N VAL A 171 7.80 -9.19 15.95
CA VAL A 171 8.53 -8.81 17.17
C VAL A 171 7.70 -8.96 18.44
N GLN A 172 6.37 -8.83 18.34
CA GLN A 172 5.47 -9.16 19.41
C GLN A 172 5.48 -10.67 19.72
N ALA A 173 5.30 -11.50 18.69
CA ALA A 173 5.22 -12.95 18.84
C ALA A 173 6.54 -13.56 19.37
N LEU A 174 7.68 -13.14 18.82
CA LEU A 174 8.97 -13.74 19.17
C LEU A 174 9.61 -13.09 20.40
N ALA A 175 9.47 -11.78 20.57
CA ALA A 175 10.21 -11.03 21.57
C ALA A 175 9.31 -10.29 22.58
N GLY A 176 7.99 -10.51 22.56
CA GLY A 176 7.08 -10.01 23.58
C GLY A 176 7.01 -8.49 23.63
N TYR A 177 7.31 -7.81 22.50
CA TYR A 177 7.15 -6.37 22.40
C TYR A 177 5.67 -6.00 22.53
N SER A 178 5.37 -4.98 23.32
CA SER A 178 4.09 -4.26 23.19
C SER A 178 4.00 -3.62 21.81
N LEU A 179 2.78 -3.33 21.33
CA LEU A 179 2.61 -2.66 20.02
C LEU A 179 3.31 -1.29 19.97
N GLY A 180 3.37 -0.57 21.09
CA GLY A 180 4.11 0.68 21.20
C GLY A 180 5.62 0.51 21.05
N GLU A 181 6.21 -0.47 21.74
CA GLU A 181 7.63 -0.80 21.57
C GLU A 181 7.91 -1.31 20.15
N ALA A 182 7.00 -2.08 19.55
CA ALA A 182 7.14 -2.61 18.21
C ALA A 182 7.11 -1.49 17.14
N ASP A 183 6.30 -0.44 17.32
CA ASP A 183 6.35 0.74 16.45
C ASP A 183 7.64 1.55 16.63
N ILE A 184 8.14 1.68 17.87
CA ILE A 184 9.46 2.29 18.12
C ILE A 184 10.56 1.50 17.41
N PHE A 185 10.53 0.17 17.53
CA PHE A 185 11.44 -0.74 16.81
C PHE A 185 11.34 -0.52 15.30
N ARG A 186 10.14 -0.57 14.72
CA ARG A 186 9.91 -0.34 13.28
C ARG A 186 10.44 1.03 12.81
N LYS A 187 10.20 2.10 13.58
CA LYS A 187 10.70 3.46 13.29
C LYS A 187 12.23 3.51 13.33
N ALA A 188 12.84 2.84 14.29
CA ALA A 188 14.29 2.73 14.42
C ALA A 188 14.90 2.02 13.20
N MET A 189 14.30 0.89 12.79
CA MET A 189 14.69 0.13 11.60
C MET A 189 14.57 1.00 10.34
N GLY A 190 13.49 1.78 10.19
CA GLY A 190 13.27 2.65 9.05
C GLY A 190 14.35 3.73 8.81
N LYS A 191 15.05 4.16 9.88
CA LYS A 191 16.14 5.16 9.77
C LYS A 191 17.48 4.57 9.32
N LYS A 192 17.63 3.25 9.34
CA LYS A 192 18.85 2.53 8.92
C LYS A 192 20.14 3.02 9.60
N ILE A 193 20.08 3.46 10.85
CA ILE A 193 21.25 3.93 11.59
C ILE A 193 22.00 2.69 12.15
N PRO A 194 23.24 2.39 11.71
CA PRO A 194 23.92 1.13 12.04
C PRO A 194 24.02 0.84 13.54
N GLU A 195 24.35 1.85 14.35
CA GLU A 195 24.46 1.71 15.81
C GLU A 195 23.12 1.37 16.48
N VAL A 196 22.02 1.95 15.97
CA VAL A 196 20.67 1.68 16.46
C VAL A 196 20.25 0.26 16.08
N MET A 197 20.51 -0.16 14.83
CA MET A 197 20.23 -1.52 14.35
C MET A 197 20.95 -2.57 15.20
N LYS A 198 22.24 -2.36 15.50
CA LYS A 198 23.04 -3.27 16.32
C LYS A 198 22.53 -3.34 17.77
N LYS A 199 22.05 -2.23 18.31
CA LYS A 199 21.40 -2.19 19.63
C LYS A 199 20.08 -2.96 19.61
N GLU A 200 19.22 -2.70 18.63
CA GLU A 200 17.93 -3.36 18.51
C GLU A 200 18.06 -4.86 18.25
N ARG A 201 19.07 -5.30 17.47
CA ARG A 201 19.39 -6.72 17.30
C ARG A 201 19.67 -7.42 18.63
N ARG A 202 20.49 -6.79 19.49
CA ARG A 202 20.80 -7.33 20.83
C ARG A 202 19.55 -7.38 21.71
N ASN A 203 18.74 -6.32 21.69
CA ASN A 203 17.49 -6.25 22.46
C ASN A 203 16.51 -7.33 22.01
N PHE A 204 16.31 -7.48 20.70
CA PHE A 204 15.43 -8.47 20.09
C PHE A 204 15.82 -9.88 20.49
N ILE A 205 17.09 -10.26 20.32
CA ILE A 205 17.58 -11.60 20.68
C ILE A 205 17.45 -11.85 22.19
N ALA A 206 17.79 -10.87 23.03
CA ALA A 206 17.68 -11.01 24.48
C ALA A 206 16.22 -11.20 24.94
N LYS A 207 15.29 -10.46 24.33
CA LYS A 207 13.85 -10.60 24.58
C LYS A 207 13.31 -11.93 24.03
N ALA A 208 13.72 -12.34 22.83
CA ALA A 208 13.33 -13.62 22.24
C ALA A 208 13.77 -14.81 23.10
N LYS A 209 14.98 -14.76 23.66
CA LYS A 209 15.46 -15.76 24.62
C LYS A 209 14.61 -15.83 25.90
N LYS A 210 14.08 -14.70 26.37
CA LYS A 210 13.14 -14.68 27.52
C LYS A 210 11.78 -15.29 27.17
N ASN A 211 11.41 -15.26 25.90
CA ASN A 211 10.21 -15.90 25.35
C ASN A 211 10.48 -17.32 24.84
N GLU A 212 11.54 -17.97 25.32
CA GLU A 212 11.87 -19.38 25.03
C GLU A 212 12.25 -19.69 23.57
N PHE A 213 12.52 -18.66 22.75
CA PHE A 213 13.10 -18.85 21.41
C PHE A 213 14.62 -18.99 21.47
N SER A 214 15.17 -19.86 20.62
CA SER A 214 16.63 -20.02 20.51
C SER A 214 17.27 -18.75 19.93
N ALA A 215 18.54 -18.52 20.28
CA ALA A 215 19.28 -17.36 19.79
C ALA A 215 19.50 -17.43 18.27
N GLU A 216 19.60 -18.63 17.73
CA GLU A 216 19.74 -18.93 16.30
C GLU A 216 18.46 -18.54 15.55
N VAL A 217 17.30 -18.98 16.03
CA VAL A 217 16.00 -18.61 15.45
C VAL A 217 15.81 -17.09 15.51
N ALA A 218 16.08 -16.46 16.66
CA ALA A 218 15.97 -15.01 16.78
C ALA A 218 16.94 -14.26 15.84
N ALA A 219 18.16 -14.76 15.66
CA ALA A 219 19.12 -14.17 14.74
C ALA A 219 18.68 -14.30 13.28
N GLU A 220 18.14 -15.45 12.89
CA GLU A 220 17.61 -15.70 11.54
C GLU A 220 16.42 -14.80 11.24
N VAL A 221 15.47 -14.68 12.17
CA VAL A 221 14.30 -13.80 11.99
C VAL A 221 14.69 -12.34 11.95
N PHE A 222 15.63 -11.90 12.79
CA PHE A 222 16.13 -10.53 12.70
C PHE A 222 16.78 -10.26 11.33
N ALA A 223 17.53 -11.22 10.79
CA ALA A 223 18.13 -11.14 9.46
C ALA A 223 17.07 -11.10 8.34
N LEU A 224 15.87 -11.66 8.55
CA LEU A 224 14.75 -11.46 7.63
C LEU A 224 14.16 -10.04 7.72
N ILE A 225 14.13 -9.43 8.90
CA ILE A 225 13.54 -8.08 9.09
C ILE A 225 14.49 -6.99 8.57
N GLU A 226 15.80 -7.13 8.81
CA GLU A 226 16.82 -6.10 8.58
C GLU A 226 16.86 -5.56 7.13
N PRO A 227 16.81 -6.38 6.06
CA PRO A 227 16.77 -5.87 4.69
C PRO A 227 15.54 -5.03 4.38
N PHE A 228 14.42 -5.31 5.04
CA PHE A 228 13.15 -4.59 4.85
C PHE A 228 12.98 -3.40 5.78
N ALA A 229 13.95 -3.16 6.67
CA ALA A 229 14.07 -1.96 7.48
C ALA A 229 14.07 -0.73 6.56
N GLY A 230 12.96 0.01 6.53
CA GLY A 230 12.80 1.19 5.65
C GLY A 230 12.14 0.91 4.30
N TYR A 231 11.78 -0.34 3.99
CA TYR A 231 11.06 -0.71 2.76
C TYR A 231 9.69 -1.37 3.02
N ALA A 232 9.48 -1.93 4.22
CA ALA A 232 8.19 -2.47 4.62
C ALA A 232 7.05 -1.45 4.40
N PHE A 233 5.98 -1.91 3.77
CA PHE A 233 4.86 -1.04 3.40
C PHE A 233 3.76 -1.02 4.45
N ASN A 234 3.04 0.10 4.58
CA ASN A 234 1.86 0.12 5.43
C ASN A 234 0.74 -0.70 4.77
N LYS A 235 0.29 -1.78 5.42
CA LYS A 235 -0.71 -2.69 4.86
C LYS A 235 -2.05 -2.00 4.64
N ALA A 236 -2.49 -1.17 5.58
CA ALA A 236 -3.78 -0.48 5.47
C ALA A 236 -3.85 0.42 4.21
N HIS A 237 -2.78 1.17 3.95
CA HIS A 237 -2.67 1.98 2.73
C HIS A 237 -2.63 1.11 1.46
N SER A 238 -1.86 0.01 1.49
CA SER A 238 -1.81 -0.95 0.39
C SER A 238 -3.19 -1.49 0.03
N VAL A 239 -3.89 -2.06 1.01
CA VAL A 239 -5.24 -2.63 0.85
C VAL A 239 -6.22 -1.59 0.33
N SER A 240 -6.18 -0.36 0.86
CA SER A 240 -7.07 0.72 0.41
C SER A 240 -6.86 1.09 -1.06
N TYR A 241 -5.60 1.10 -1.52
CA TYR A 241 -5.29 1.38 -2.93
C TYR A 241 -5.57 0.17 -3.82
N THR A 242 -5.35 -1.04 -3.32
CA THR A 242 -5.71 -2.29 -3.98
C THR A 242 -7.20 -2.36 -4.25
N LEU A 243 -8.05 -1.84 -3.36
CA LEU A 243 -9.48 -1.78 -3.59
C LEU A 243 -9.81 -1.01 -4.87
N ILE A 244 -9.22 0.17 -5.05
CA ILE A 244 -9.42 0.99 -6.26
C ILE A 244 -8.81 0.30 -7.49
N ALA A 245 -7.63 -0.31 -7.35
CA ALA A 245 -7.00 -1.09 -8.43
C ALA A 245 -7.87 -2.27 -8.87
N TYR A 246 -8.48 -2.98 -7.91
CA TYR A 246 -9.39 -4.08 -8.18
C TYR A 246 -10.69 -3.61 -8.83
N GLN A 247 -11.30 -2.54 -8.31
CA GLN A 247 -12.51 -1.95 -8.90
C GLN A 247 -12.28 -1.50 -10.34
N THR A 248 -11.16 -0.84 -10.63
CA THR A 248 -10.81 -0.44 -12.00
C THR A 248 -10.57 -1.64 -12.92
N ALA A 249 -9.89 -2.69 -12.42
CA ALA A 249 -9.75 -3.95 -13.16
C ALA A 249 -11.09 -4.65 -13.41
N TYR A 250 -11.98 -4.67 -12.43
CA TYR A 250 -13.32 -5.27 -12.52
C TYR A 250 -14.17 -4.58 -13.57
N PHE A 251 -14.21 -3.24 -13.55
CA PHE A 251 -14.92 -2.46 -14.55
C PHE A 251 -14.36 -2.72 -15.94
N LYS A 252 -13.03 -2.75 -16.08
CA LYS A 252 -12.39 -3.03 -17.37
C LYS A 252 -12.68 -4.45 -17.88
N ALA A 253 -12.71 -5.44 -16.99
CA ALA A 253 -12.93 -6.84 -17.37
C ALA A 253 -14.39 -7.13 -17.74
N ASN A 254 -15.34 -6.48 -17.07
CA ASN A 254 -16.77 -6.77 -17.20
C ASN A 254 -17.53 -5.78 -18.09
N TYR A 255 -17.05 -4.53 -18.19
CA TYR A 255 -17.65 -3.42 -18.95
C TYR A 255 -16.56 -2.65 -19.73
N PRO A 256 -15.83 -3.34 -20.63
CA PRO A 256 -14.62 -2.78 -21.25
C PRO A 256 -14.89 -1.50 -22.05
N ALA A 257 -16.00 -1.44 -22.81
CA ALA A 257 -16.30 -0.28 -23.66
C ALA A 257 -16.65 0.96 -22.81
N GLU A 258 -17.49 0.77 -21.79
CA GLU A 258 -17.94 1.80 -20.88
C GLU A 258 -16.78 2.32 -20.03
N TYR A 259 -15.97 1.40 -19.48
CA TYR A 259 -14.80 1.75 -18.68
C TYR A 259 -13.75 2.50 -19.51
N MET A 260 -13.41 2.01 -20.70
CA MET A 260 -12.41 2.67 -21.54
C MET A 260 -12.91 4.04 -22.03
N THR A 261 -14.21 4.20 -22.29
CA THR A 261 -14.81 5.50 -22.60
C THR A 261 -14.65 6.47 -21.42
N ALA A 262 -15.00 6.03 -20.20
CA ALA A 262 -14.84 6.84 -18.99
C ALA A 262 -13.37 7.22 -18.75
N PHE A 263 -12.45 6.28 -18.94
CA PHE A 263 -11.01 6.50 -18.83
C PHE A 263 -10.53 7.55 -19.83
N LEU A 264 -10.91 7.44 -21.10
CA LEU A 264 -10.53 8.40 -22.14
C LEU A 264 -11.12 9.80 -21.87
N ILE A 265 -12.38 9.89 -21.45
CA ILE A 265 -13.02 11.18 -21.09
C ILE A 265 -12.26 11.85 -19.94
N THR A 266 -11.94 11.08 -18.89
CA THR A 266 -11.31 11.63 -17.67
C THR A 266 -9.87 12.07 -17.92
N ASN A 267 -9.18 11.45 -18.88
CA ASN A 267 -7.80 11.77 -19.25
C ASN A 267 -7.71 12.67 -20.50
N ALA A 268 -8.84 13.06 -21.10
CA ALA A 268 -8.84 13.93 -22.27
C ALA A 268 -8.21 15.28 -21.94
N GLY A 269 -7.20 15.68 -22.73
CA GLY A 269 -6.49 16.96 -22.56
C GLY A 269 -5.38 16.95 -21.50
N GLN A 270 -5.06 15.79 -20.90
CA GLN A 270 -3.85 15.61 -20.10
C GLN A 270 -2.71 15.21 -21.04
N SER A 271 -1.65 16.01 -21.10
CA SER A 271 -0.38 15.61 -21.75
C SER A 271 0.30 14.54 -20.90
N GLU A 272 0.82 13.48 -21.52
CA GLU A 272 1.63 12.43 -20.85
C GLU A 272 2.78 12.99 -20.01
#